data_AF-A0A970G8A1-F1
#
_entry.id   AF-A0A970G8A1-F1
#
_cell.length_a   1.000
_cell.length_b   1.000
_cell.length_c   1.000
_cell.angle_alpha   90.00
_cell.angle_beta   90.00
_cell.angle_gamma   90.00
#
_symmetry.space_group_name_H-M   'P 1'
#
loop_
_entity.id
_entity.type
_entity.pdbx_description
1 polymer ?
#
loop_
_entity_poly.entity_id
_entity_poly.type
_entity_poly.pdbx_seq_one_letter_code
_entity_poly.pdbx_strand_id
1 'polypeptide(L)' 'MIPPSTKQIMDIGDSKYAVVVAVARRARALSESKKNDEDYRLSSMVTEALDEIIAGTIKISS' A
#
# COMPACT_ATOMS: atom_id res chain seq x y z
N MET A 1 2.67 12.02 6.20
CA MET A 1 2.24 11.76 4.82
C MET A 1 1.05 12.65 4.50
N ILE A 2 1.03 13.30 3.33
CA ILE A 2 -0.20 13.85 2.75
C ILE A 2 -0.78 12.72 1.89
N PRO A 3 -1.95 12.16 2.23
CA PRO A 3 -2.53 11.08 1.45
C PRO A 3 -2.83 11.54 0.02
N PRO A 4 -2.65 10.67 -0.99
CA PRO A 4 -2.95 11.01 -2.37
C PRO A 4 -4.41 11.40 -2.52
N SER A 5 -4.68 12.34 -3.44
CA SER A 5 -6.04 12.67 -3.82
C SER A 5 -6.73 11.47 -4.46
N THR A 6 -8.06 11.39 -4.36
CA THR A 6 -8.85 10.33 -5.00
C THR A 6 -8.55 10.23 -6.50
N LYS A 7 -8.27 11.35 -7.17
CA LYS A 7 -7.89 11.37 -8.58
C LYS A 7 -6.61 10.58 -8.84
N GLN A 8 -5.56 10.84 -8.06
CA GLN A 8 -4.29 10.12 -8.17
C GLN A 8 -4.47 8.62 -7.89
N ILE A 9 -5.33 8.27 -6.93
CA ILE A 9 -5.66 6.86 -6.63
C ILE A 9 -6.30 6.18 -7.85
N MET A 10 -7.21 6.85 -8.55
CA MET A 10 -7.84 6.30 -9.76
C MET A 10 -6.91 6.26 -10.97
N ASP A 11 -5.90 7.14 -11.02
CA ASP A 11 -4.88 7.10 -12.08
C ASP A 11 -3.94 5.88 -11.93
N ILE A 12 -3.80 5.33 -10.72
CA ILE A 12 -2.90 4.21 -10.40
C ILE A 12 -3.57 2.84 -10.60
N GLY A 13 -4.91 2.75 -10.54
CA GLY A 13 -5.62 1.48 -10.70
C GLY A 13 -7.07 1.65 -11.13
N ASP A 14 -7.62 0.59 -11.74
CA ASP A 14 -8.92 0.59 -12.40
C ASP A 14 -10.10 0.97 -11.49
N SER A 15 -9.95 0.82 -10.16
CA SER A 15 -10.94 1.28 -9.19
C SER A 15 -10.33 1.61 -7.83
N LYS A 16 -11.00 2.49 -7.07
CA LYS A 16 -10.64 2.80 -5.68
C LYS A 16 -10.55 1.54 -4.80
N TYR A 17 -11.39 0.54 -5.05
CA TYR A 17 -11.41 -0.71 -4.30
C TYR A 17 -10.22 -1.59 -4.67
N ALA A 18 -9.82 -1.62 -5.94
CA ALA A 18 -8.63 -2.34 -6.39
C ALA A 18 -7.37 -1.79 -5.68
N VAL A 19 -7.25 -0.47 -5.55
CA VAL A 19 -6.14 0.15 -4.80
C VAL A 19 -6.18 -0.25 -3.33
N VAL A 20 -7.35 -0.18 -2.67
CA VAL A 20 -7.48 -0.59 -1.26
C VAL A 20 -7.08 -2.06 -1.05
N VAL A 21 -7.54 -2.95 -1.91
CA VAL A 21 -7.20 -4.38 -1.84
C VAL A 21 -5.71 -4.61 -2.09
N ALA A 22 -5.12 -3.93 -3.07
CA ALA A 22 -3.69 -4.04 -3.36
C ALA A 22 -2.83 -3.57 -2.17
N VAL A 23 -3.17 -2.41 -1.58
CA VAL A 23 -2.51 -1.87 -0.37
C VAL A 23 -2.64 -2.86 0.78
N ALA A 24 -3.82 -3.40 1.04
CA ALA A 24 -4.04 -4.34 2.13
C ALA A 24 -3.24 -5.64 1.96
N ARG A 25 -3.19 -6.19 0.73
CA ARG A 25 -2.36 -7.37 0.41
C ARG A 25 -0.88 -7.08 0.64
N ARG A 26 -0.39 -5.92 0.22
CA ARG A 26 1.01 -5.54 0.37
C ARG A 26 1.39 -5.27 1.82
N ALA A 27 0.56 -4.54 2.55
CA ALA A 27 0.76 -4.27 3.99
C ALA A 27 0.81 -5.58 4.79
N ARG A 28 0.00 -6.58 4.43
CA ARG A 28 0.07 -7.91 5.05
C ARG A 28 1.41 -8.61 4.78
N ALA A 29 1.86 -8.64 3.53
CA ALA A 29 3.17 -9.22 3.20
C ALA A 29 4.32 -8.53 3.95
N LEU A 30 4.31 -7.18 4.02
CA LEU A 30 5.27 -6.42 4.81
C LEU A 30 5.19 -6.80 6.29
N SER A 31 3.97 -6.91 6.83
CA SER A 31 3.78 -7.25 8.23
C SER A 31 4.29 -8.64 8.60
N GLU A 32 4.16 -9.62 7.69
CA GLU A 32 4.69 -10.96 7.87
C GLU A 32 6.22 -10.97 7.81
N SER A 33 6.81 -10.17 6.90
CA SER A 33 8.27 -10.07 6.76
C SER A 33 8.96 -9.35 7.92
N LYS A 34 8.30 -8.34 8.51
CA LYS A 34 8.85 -7.50 9.60
C LYS A 34 8.30 -7.89 10.97
N LYS A 35 7.62 -9.03 11.10
CA LYS A 35 6.89 -9.43 12.32
C LYS A 35 7.78 -9.55 13.57
N ASN A 36 9.07 -9.85 13.38
CA ASN A 36 10.04 -10.03 14.45
C ASN A 36 11.00 -8.83 14.59
N ASP A 37 10.73 -7.74 13.88
CA ASP A 37 11.50 -6.50 13.97
C ASP A 37 11.03 -5.68 15.18
N GLU A 38 11.96 -5.15 15.98
CA GLU A 38 11.63 -4.33 17.16
C GLU A 38 10.91 -3.03 16.76
N ASP A 39 11.14 -2.54 15.53
CA ASP A 39 10.50 -1.35 14.99
C ASP A 39 9.13 -1.62 14.34
N TYR A 40 8.58 -2.83 14.50
CA TYR A 40 7.31 -3.21 13.92
C TYR A 40 6.15 -2.30 14.38
N ARG A 41 5.58 -1.54 13.44
CA ARG A 41 4.33 -0.77 13.65
C ARG A 41 3.35 -1.02 12.52
N LEU A 42 2.16 -1.51 12.85
CA LEU A 42 1.13 -1.88 11.88
C LEU A 42 0.70 -0.70 10.99
N SER A 43 0.61 0.52 11.57
CA SER A 43 0.32 1.75 10.82
C SER A 43 1.42 2.14 9.84
N SER A 44 2.69 1.81 10.13
CA SER A 44 3.80 2.07 9.21
C SER A 44 3.75 1.15 7.98
N MET A 45 3.29 -0.10 8.13
CA MET A 45 3.18 -1.04 7.00
C MET A 45 2.16 -0.61 5.95
N VAL A 46 1.04 -0.03 6.39
CA VAL A 46 0.00 0.49 5.48
C VAL A 46 0.51 1.73 4.74
N THR A 47 1.25 2.59 5.44
CA THR A 47 1.85 3.79 4.86
C THR A 47 2.90 3.41 3.81
N GLU A 48 3.81 2.50 4.15
CA GLU A 48 4.85 1.98 3.26
C GLU A 48 4.25 1.29 2.02
N ALA A 49 3.24 0.44 2.21
CA ALA A 49 2.54 -0.23 1.12
C ALA A 49 1.87 0.76 0.15
N LEU A 50 1.26 1.83 0.68
CA LEU A 50 0.62 2.85 -0.13
C LEU A 50 1.67 3.66 -0.92
N ASP A 51 2.78 4.03 -0.29
CA ASP A 51 3.88 4.74 -0.95
C ASP A 51 4.51 3.92 -2.09
N GLU A 52 4.71 2.60 -1.88
CA GLU A 52 5.23 1.70 -2.91
C GLU A 52 4.31 1.59 -4.13
N ILE A 53 2.99 1.58 -3.91
CA ILE A 53 1.98 1.53 -4.97
C ILE A 53 1.94 2.85 -5.74
N ILE A 54 1.98 3.99 -5.03
CA ILE A 54 2.01 5.32 -5.66
C ILE A 54 3.29 5.51 -6.49
N ALA A 55 4.43 5.02 -5.99
CA ALA A 55 5.70 5.05 -6.71
C ALA A 55 5.73 4.14 -7.95
N GLY A 56 4.71 3.30 -8.17
CA GLY A 56 4.66 2.33 -9.27
C GLY A 56 5.58 1.12 -9.05
N THR A 57 6.12 0.95 -7.84
CA THR A 57 6.97 -0.19 -7.46
C THR A 57 6.16 -1.49 -7.45
N ILE A 58 4.90 -1.41 -7.03
CA ILE A 58 3.92 -2.49 -7.08
C ILE A 58 2.84 -2.13 -8.10
N LYS A 59 2.71 -2.92 -9.17
CA LYS A 59 1.60 -2.79 -10.12
C LYS A 59 0.38 -3.54 -9.60
N ILE A 60 -0.78 -2.89 -9.69
CA ILE A 60 -2.07 -3.53 -9.43
C ILE A 60 -2.40 -4.36 -10.67
N SER A 61 -2.15 -5.66 -10.61
CA SER A 61 -2.57 -6.61 -11.65
C SER A 61 -3.95 -7.17 -11.28
N SER A 62 -4.93 -6.90 -12.14
CA SER A 62 -6.31 -7.41 -12.11
C SER A 62 -6.35 -8.92 -12.33
#